data_AF-A0A7J3TL80-F1
#
_entry.id   AF-A0A7J3TL80-F1
#
_cell.length_a   1.000
_cell.length_b   1.000
_cell.length_c   1.000
_cell.angle_alpha   90.00
_cell.angle_beta   90.00
_cell.angle_gamma   90.00
#
_symmetry.space_group_name_H-M   'P 1'
#
loop_
_entity.id
_entity.type
_entity.pdbx_description
1 polymer ?
#
loop_
_entity_poly.entity_id
_entity_poly.type
_entity_poly.pdbx_seq_one_letter_code
_entity_poly.pdbx_strand_id
1 'polypeptide(L)'
;MERRGYIAFIITTLIIFSGIIIYNESRKKGGVAEAKEISIHDYDPTTDLEVIFRIDRIRKIEFERGESPMIAMEISIDGNAFEVGYWKGIDVYPRWRHIQDVNDSKENVSIEIKLFEIAGNEKIPCDISPATGKYGGYAIKLTYSLKNGSWHGDDSLGDESGYGHAGGHEDGNYDENDYEIWFDIYQTDADGDRLTWYEEVFVYGTDPNISDAGIDYDGDGVPIEWEDKWGYNPFKPENHSEIDVDGDGIQNIEEYMMAEWHADPFRPDIFVEVDFMKNRFFGHTTFPEYSKEKVISAFTKHNFMLHIDDGIMGGGGEILPYEKFYTPEKLSYYYKKYFLHDGQNEWRRGIFRYCVFAQYTFPSKKDVAGYSYWPTNEDIFNCFVIGTRVIKNYRFTPLARETAMASLFMHELGHTLGIFWHTYHGCDNITSTRPWYDGWDKYANYKSCMNYRYAWSLIDYSDGSHGPGDFNDWATIDPAFFEKKFFAEPPIIL
;
A
#
# COMPACT_ATOMS: atom_id res chain seq x y z
N MET A 1 43.98 -1.95 -61.48
CA MET A 1 44.86 -1.64 -60.33
C MET A 1 45.81 -2.80 -60.15
N GLU A 2 47.11 -2.55 -60.31
CA GLU A 2 48.14 -3.59 -60.40
C GLU A 2 48.29 -4.39 -59.12
N ARG A 3 48.62 -5.69 -59.25
CA ARG A 3 48.85 -6.68 -58.18
C ARG A 3 49.81 -6.20 -57.07
N ARG A 4 50.64 -5.19 -57.35
CA ARG A 4 51.53 -4.52 -56.40
C ARG A 4 50.79 -3.59 -55.42
N GLY A 5 49.71 -2.93 -55.84
CA GLY A 5 48.90 -2.07 -54.98
C GLY A 5 48.11 -2.85 -53.92
N TYR A 6 47.64 -4.06 -54.27
CA TYR A 6 46.92 -4.92 -53.33
C TYR A 6 47.83 -5.48 -52.22
N ILE A 7 49.08 -5.83 -52.55
CA ILE A 7 50.06 -6.29 -51.57
C ILE A 7 50.47 -5.13 -50.64
N ALA A 8 50.69 -3.94 -51.19
CA ALA A 8 50.99 -2.74 -50.39
C ALA A 8 49.83 -2.39 -49.44
N PHE A 9 48.59 -2.48 -49.91
CA PHE A 9 47.39 -2.26 -49.10
C PHE A 9 47.30 -3.28 -47.97
N ILE A 10 47.44 -4.59 -48.24
CA ILE A 10 47.38 -5.64 -47.21
C ILE A 10 48.48 -5.45 -46.15
N ILE A 11 49.71 -5.11 -46.57
CA ILE A 11 50.82 -4.87 -45.63
C ILE A 11 50.54 -3.64 -44.76
N THR A 12 49.98 -2.58 -45.33
CA THR A 12 49.66 -1.35 -44.59
C THR A 12 48.53 -1.60 -43.60
N THR A 13 47.49 -2.34 -44.00
CA THR A 13 46.38 -2.70 -43.10
C THR A 13 46.85 -3.61 -41.97
N LEU A 14 47.76 -4.55 -42.22
CA LEU A 14 48.34 -5.41 -41.18
C LEU A 14 49.21 -4.63 -40.19
N ILE A 15 49.98 -3.63 -40.65
CA ILE A 15 50.78 -2.76 -39.78
C ILE A 15 49.88 -1.87 -38.92
N ILE A 16 48.78 -1.35 -39.46
CA ILE A 16 47.80 -0.58 -38.69
C ILE A 16 47.11 -1.46 -37.65
N PHE A 17 46.69 -2.67 -38.02
CA PHE A 17 46.05 -3.61 -37.09
C PHE A 17 46.99 -4.05 -35.97
N SER A 18 48.25 -4.36 -36.30
CA SER A 18 49.26 -4.70 -35.29
C SER A 18 49.62 -3.50 -34.41
N GLY A 19 49.64 -2.28 -34.95
CA GLY A 19 49.76 -1.04 -34.18
C GLY A 19 48.61 -0.82 -33.19
N ILE A 20 47.37 -1.11 -33.59
CA ILE A 20 46.18 -1.02 -32.72
C ILE A 20 46.21 -2.08 -31.62
N ILE A 21 46.62 -3.31 -31.94
CA ILE A 21 46.76 -4.40 -30.96
C ILE A 21 47.86 -4.06 -29.95
N ILE A 22 49.03 -3.60 -30.39
CA ILE A 22 50.14 -3.20 -29.52
C ILE A 22 49.75 -1.98 -28.68
N TYR A 23 49.02 -1.02 -29.25
CA TYR A 23 48.50 0.15 -28.52
C TYR A 23 47.52 -0.28 -27.42
N ASN A 24 46.58 -1.19 -27.71
CA ASN A 24 45.64 -1.73 -26.73
C ASN A 24 46.32 -2.62 -25.67
N GLU A 25 47.32 -3.44 -26.04
CA GLU A 25 48.11 -4.21 -25.07
C GLU A 25 49.00 -3.32 -24.19
N SER A 26 49.54 -2.22 -24.75
CA SER A 26 50.34 -1.26 -23.97
C SER A 26 49.48 -0.51 -22.94
N ARG A 27 48.19 -0.28 -23.25
CA ARG A 27 47.22 0.28 -22.28
C ARG A 27 46.70 -0.73 -21.26
N LYS A 28 46.69 -2.03 -21.56
CA LYS A 28 46.48 -3.08 -20.54
C LYS A 28 47.61 -3.15 -19.50
N LYS A 29 48.80 -2.61 -19.81
CA LYS A 29 49.95 -2.55 -18.89
C LYS A 29 50.08 -1.23 -18.13
N GLY A 30 49.16 -0.28 -18.34
CA GLY A 30 49.04 0.90 -17.49
C GLY A 30 48.20 0.55 -16.26
N GLY A 31 48.89 0.18 -15.17
CA GLY A 31 48.34 0.04 -13.82
C GLY A 31 46.93 -0.54 -13.75
N VAL A 32 46.81 -1.86 -13.72
CA VAL A 32 45.68 -2.46 -13.00
C VAL A 32 45.84 -1.92 -11.58
N ALA A 33 45.03 -0.93 -11.21
CA ALA A 33 44.78 -0.69 -9.80
C ALA A 33 44.30 -2.04 -9.30
N GLU A 34 45.15 -2.72 -8.52
CA GLU A 34 44.68 -3.85 -7.72
C GLU A 34 43.41 -3.32 -7.04
N ALA A 35 42.28 -3.94 -7.35
CA ALA A 35 41.10 -3.78 -6.53
C ALA A 35 41.55 -4.27 -5.16
N LYS A 36 42.00 -3.33 -4.31
CA LYS A 36 42.18 -3.61 -2.89
C LYS A 36 40.80 -4.04 -2.45
N GLU A 37 40.65 -5.32 -2.18
CA GLU A 37 39.54 -5.85 -1.43
C GLU A 37 39.49 -5.01 -0.15
N ILE A 38 38.54 -4.08 -0.07
CA ILE A 38 38.30 -3.31 1.15
C ILE A 38 37.69 -4.34 2.09
N SER A 39 38.55 -4.95 2.89
CA SER A 39 38.18 -5.86 3.94
C SER A 39 37.59 -5.02 5.07
N ILE A 40 36.27 -4.84 5.05
CA ILE A 40 35.52 -4.27 6.17
C ILE A 40 35.54 -5.31 7.28
N HIS A 41 36.22 -4.98 8.38
CA HIS A 41 36.30 -5.83 9.56
C HIS A 41 35.25 -5.48 10.61
N ASP A 42 34.60 -4.33 10.42
CA ASP A 42 33.69 -3.67 11.32
C ASP A 42 32.84 -2.71 10.48
N TYR A 43 31.54 -2.98 10.38
CA TYR A 43 30.59 -2.19 9.61
C TYR A 43 30.23 -0.87 10.28
N ASP A 44 30.53 -0.70 11.57
CA ASP A 44 30.44 0.57 12.27
C ASP A 44 31.49 0.66 13.39
N PRO A 45 32.64 1.31 13.16
CA PRO A 45 33.68 1.46 14.17
C PRO A 45 33.34 2.45 15.29
N THR A 46 32.16 3.10 15.24
CA THR A 46 31.74 4.11 16.21
C THR A 46 30.80 3.57 17.28
N THR A 47 30.06 2.50 16.99
CA THR A 47 29.15 1.81 17.93
C THR A 47 29.17 0.29 17.75
N ASP A 48 28.84 -0.44 18.81
CA ASP A 48 28.58 -1.89 18.74
C ASP A 48 27.22 -2.09 18.07
N LEU A 49 27.15 -2.80 16.94
CA LEU A 49 25.92 -2.89 16.16
C LEU A 49 24.92 -3.87 16.79
N GLU A 50 23.75 -3.35 17.14
CA GLU A 50 22.57 -4.14 17.44
C GLU A 50 21.54 -3.95 16.32
N VAL A 51 20.94 -5.05 15.83
CA VAL A 51 19.80 -4.99 14.90
C VAL A 51 18.51 -4.89 15.71
N ILE A 52 17.69 -3.92 15.35
CA ILE A 52 16.37 -3.66 15.91
C ILE A 52 15.30 -4.07 14.90
N PHE A 53 14.43 -4.98 15.33
CA PHE A 53 13.18 -5.27 14.63
C PHE A 53 12.02 -4.61 15.37
N ARG A 54 11.26 -3.75 14.69
CA ARG A 54 10.04 -3.13 15.22
C ARG A 54 8.83 -3.72 14.51
N ILE A 55 7.82 -4.14 15.26
CA ILE A 55 6.51 -4.55 14.76
C ILE A 55 5.46 -3.51 15.15
N ASP A 56 4.80 -2.96 14.14
CA ASP A 56 3.84 -1.88 14.30
C ASP A 56 2.40 -2.38 14.32
N ARG A 57 2.04 -3.28 13.39
CA ARG A 57 0.68 -3.79 13.20
C ARG A 57 0.68 -5.26 12.80
N ILE A 58 -0.33 -6.00 13.25
CA ILE A 58 -0.62 -7.37 12.83
C ILE A 58 -2.12 -7.47 12.56
N ARG A 59 -2.50 -7.97 11.38
CA ARG A 59 -3.92 -8.04 10.98
C ARG A 59 -4.25 -9.40 10.37
N LYS A 60 -5.43 -9.92 10.72
CA LYS A 60 -6.01 -11.13 10.13
C LYS A 60 -6.81 -10.75 8.90
N ILE A 61 -6.54 -11.41 7.77
CA ILE A 61 -7.17 -11.08 6.49
C ILE A 61 -8.57 -11.70 6.42
N GLU A 62 -8.68 -13.01 6.62
CA GLU A 62 -9.96 -13.71 6.63
C GLU A 62 -10.45 -14.02 8.04
N PHE A 63 -11.57 -13.39 8.42
CA PHE A 63 -12.13 -13.51 9.76
C PHE A 63 -13.67 -13.52 9.76
N GLU A 64 -14.22 -14.00 10.87
CA GLU A 64 -15.65 -14.03 11.16
C GLU A 64 -16.11 -12.86 12.06
N ARG A 65 -17.40 -12.52 11.98
CA ARG A 65 -17.94 -11.38 12.75
C ARG A 65 -17.83 -11.61 14.25
N GLY A 66 -17.01 -10.79 14.91
CA GLY A 66 -16.80 -10.84 16.37
C GLY A 66 -15.67 -11.77 16.79
N GLU A 67 -14.90 -12.29 15.85
CA GLU A 67 -13.65 -12.98 16.12
C GLU A 67 -12.66 -12.05 16.84
N SER A 68 -11.82 -12.63 17.69
CA SER A 68 -10.85 -11.91 18.50
C SER A 68 -9.74 -12.88 18.93
N PRO A 69 -8.88 -13.29 17.97
CA PRO A 69 -7.85 -14.27 18.20
C PRO A 69 -6.80 -13.74 19.19
N MET A 70 -6.09 -14.66 19.82
CA MET A 70 -4.94 -14.36 20.67
C MET A 70 -3.68 -14.70 19.88
N ILE A 71 -2.80 -13.73 19.70
CA ILE A 71 -1.69 -13.79 18.76
C ILE A 71 -0.36 -13.75 19.54
N ALA A 72 0.59 -14.59 19.16
CA ALA A 72 1.98 -14.54 19.59
C ALA A 72 2.91 -14.58 18.37
N MET A 73 4.09 -14.00 18.52
CA MET A 73 5.12 -13.96 17.48
C MET A 73 6.42 -14.56 18.03
N GLU A 74 7.11 -15.33 17.20
CA GLU A 74 8.49 -15.75 17.42
C GLU A 74 9.36 -15.04 16.39
N ILE A 75 10.40 -14.35 16.83
CA ILE A 75 11.41 -13.73 15.98
C ILE A 75 12.77 -14.34 16.29
N SER A 76 13.56 -14.63 15.26
CA SER A 76 14.94 -15.09 15.38
C SER A 76 15.86 -14.18 14.57
N ILE A 77 16.82 -13.54 15.22
CA ILE A 77 17.88 -12.76 14.58
C ILE A 77 19.21 -13.49 14.81
N ASP A 78 19.87 -13.90 13.73
CA ASP A 78 21.10 -14.70 13.75
C ASP A 78 21.04 -15.99 14.60
N GLY A 79 19.85 -16.61 14.59
CA GLY A 79 19.56 -17.85 15.30
C GLY A 79 19.20 -17.68 16.79
N ASN A 80 19.19 -16.43 17.29
CA ASN A 80 18.70 -16.13 18.64
C ASN A 80 17.19 -15.87 18.59
N ALA A 81 16.41 -16.85 19.03
CA ALA A 81 14.95 -16.78 19.01
C ALA A 81 14.37 -16.12 20.28
N PHE A 82 13.35 -15.29 20.09
CA PHE A 82 12.58 -14.62 21.13
C PHE A 82 11.08 -14.72 20.83
N GLU A 83 10.29 -15.00 21.85
CA GLU A 83 8.84 -15.06 21.76
C GLU A 83 8.20 -13.85 22.46
N VAL A 84 7.23 -13.23 21.79
CA VAL A 84 6.52 -12.05 22.28
C VAL A 84 5.01 -12.15 22.02
N GLY A 85 4.25 -11.39 22.80
CA GLY A 85 2.80 -11.44 22.86
C GLY A 85 2.32 -11.43 24.31
N TYR A 86 1.07 -11.74 24.61
CA TYR A 86 0.00 -12.10 23.69
C TYR A 86 -0.85 -10.87 23.34
N TRP A 87 -1.17 -10.68 22.06
CA TRP A 87 -2.05 -9.60 21.59
C TRP A 87 -3.42 -10.15 21.21
N LYS A 88 -4.48 -9.39 21.47
CA LYS A 88 -5.86 -9.86 21.26
C LYS A 88 -6.62 -8.97 20.29
N GLY A 89 -7.11 -9.54 19.19
CA GLY A 89 -7.86 -8.80 18.17
C GLY A 89 -7.58 -9.34 16.76
N ILE A 90 -8.43 -8.98 15.81
CA ILE A 90 -8.20 -9.25 14.38
C ILE A 90 -7.27 -8.21 13.76
N ASP A 91 -7.21 -7.01 14.31
CA ASP A 91 -6.25 -5.95 13.98
C ASP A 91 -5.66 -5.46 15.31
N VAL A 92 -4.34 -5.55 15.45
CA VAL A 92 -3.63 -5.19 16.68
C VAL A 92 -2.40 -4.36 16.35
N TYR A 93 -2.05 -3.45 17.25
CA TYR A 93 -0.90 -2.55 17.13
C TYR A 93 0.10 -2.83 18.26
N PRO A 94 0.95 -3.87 18.14
CA PRO A 94 1.93 -4.22 19.16
C PRO A 94 2.81 -3.05 19.60
N ARG A 95 3.28 -2.24 18.63
CA ARG A 95 4.26 -1.16 18.82
C ARG A 95 5.42 -1.61 19.70
N TRP A 96 5.98 -2.76 19.34
CA TRP A 96 7.00 -3.46 20.12
C TRP A 96 8.27 -3.58 19.30
N ARG A 97 9.42 -3.66 19.98
CA ARG A 97 10.72 -3.86 19.34
C ARG A 97 11.55 -4.93 20.03
N HIS A 98 12.26 -5.72 19.22
CA HIS A 98 13.34 -6.60 19.64
C HIS A 98 14.69 -5.96 19.30
N ILE A 99 15.69 -6.13 20.17
CA ILE A 99 17.05 -5.65 19.95
C ILE A 99 17.96 -6.85 20.12
N GLN A 100 18.82 -7.09 19.15
CA GLN A 100 19.75 -8.21 19.13
C GLN A 100 21.14 -7.74 18.71
N ASP A 101 22.12 -7.98 19.58
CA ASP A 101 23.55 -7.89 19.29
C ASP A 101 23.93 -8.85 18.14
N VAL A 102 24.68 -8.35 17.15
CA VAL A 102 25.06 -9.10 15.94
C VAL A 102 26.58 -9.13 15.76
N ASN A 103 27.05 -9.65 14.62
CA ASN A 103 28.46 -9.69 14.32
C ASN A 103 28.82 -8.60 13.31
N ASP A 104 29.40 -7.52 13.80
CA ASP A 104 29.75 -6.30 13.06
C ASP A 104 30.77 -6.54 11.95
N SER A 105 31.43 -7.70 11.93
CA SER A 105 32.34 -8.08 10.83
C SER A 105 31.64 -8.77 9.65
N LYS A 106 30.33 -9.00 9.73
CA LYS A 106 29.53 -9.64 8.69
C LYS A 106 28.44 -8.70 8.22
N GLU A 107 28.35 -8.52 6.90
CA GLU A 107 27.33 -7.66 6.29
C GLU A 107 25.92 -8.16 6.56
N ASN A 108 25.70 -9.46 6.38
CA ASN A 108 24.37 -10.04 6.30
C ASN A 108 23.94 -10.66 7.63
N VAL A 109 22.81 -10.20 8.13
CA VAL A 109 22.12 -10.70 9.32
C VAL A 109 20.86 -11.44 8.88
N SER A 110 20.68 -12.65 9.39
CA SER A 110 19.51 -13.48 9.09
C SER A 110 18.37 -13.20 10.06
N ILE A 111 17.17 -12.97 9.54
CA ILE A 111 15.96 -12.70 10.33
C ILE A 111 14.87 -13.68 9.90
N GLU A 112 14.26 -14.36 10.88
CA GLU A 112 13.11 -15.24 10.67
C GLU A 112 11.98 -14.86 11.62
N ILE A 113 10.77 -14.68 11.10
CA ILE A 113 9.58 -14.28 11.88
C ILE A 113 8.51 -15.35 11.69
N LYS A 114 7.87 -15.78 12.77
CA LYS A 114 6.70 -16.68 12.75
C LYS A 114 5.57 -16.10 13.59
N LEU A 115 4.35 -16.32 13.14
CA LEU A 115 3.15 -15.87 13.84
C LEU A 115 2.27 -17.06 14.21
N PHE A 116 1.65 -17.00 15.38
CA PHE A 116 0.78 -18.05 15.90
C PHE A 116 -0.50 -17.49 16.51
N GLU A 117 -1.61 -18.14 16.19
CA GLU A 117 -2.83 -18.07 16.99
C GLU A 117 -2.79 -19.05 18.15
N ILE A 118 -3.28 -18.60 19.31
CA ILE A 118 -3.21 -19.34 20.56
C ILE A 118 -4.60 -19.81 20.94
N ALA A 119 -4.83 -21.12 20.78
CA ALA A 119 -6.07 -21.79 21.10
C ALA A 119 -5.87 -22.72 22.32
N GLY A 120 -6.08 -22.17 23.52
CA GLY A 120 -5.83 -22.90 24.76
C GLY A 120 -4.34 -23.15 24.98
N ASN A 121 -3.88 -24.39 24.77
CA ASN A 121 -2.46 -24.77 24.86
C ASN A 121 -1.82 -25.03 23.48
N GLU A 122 -2.58 -24.88 22.39
CA GLU A 122 -2.11 -25.11 21.03
C GLU A 122 -1.65 -23.79 20.39
N LYS A 123 -0.53 -23.86 19.67
CA LYS A 123 -0.05 -22.81 18.77
C LYS A 123 -0.41 -23.21 17.35
N ILE A 124 -1.33 -22.48 16.74
CA ILE A 124 -1.77 -22.67 15.37
C ILE A 124 -0.94 -21.70 14.51
N PRO A 125 -0.10 -22.19 13.59
CA PRO A 125 0.69 -21.30 12.73
C PRO A 125 -0.23 -20.44 11.86
N CYS A 126 0.14 -19.19 11.68
CA CYS A 126 -0.49 -18.26 10.74
C CYS A 126 0.36 -18.18 9.48
N ASP A 127 -0.30 -17.96 8.35
CA ASP A 127 0.37 -17.64 7.10
C ASP A 127 0.66 -16.14 7.01
N ILE A 128 1.92 -15.79 6.74
CA ILE A 128 2.44 -14.43 6.71
C ILE A 128 3.49 -14.23 5.62
N SER A 129 3.66 -15.16 4.67
CA SER A 129 4.77 -15.14 3.71
C SER A 129 4.30 -15.54 2.31
N PRO A 130 4.91 -14.99 1.24
CA PRO A 130 4.63 -15.38 -0.15
C PRO A 130 5.07 -16.81 -0.50
N ALA A 131 5.73 -17.52 0.43
CA ALA A 131 6.24 -18.86 0.19
C ALA A 131 5.12 -19.90 0.02
N THR A 132 5.04 -20.55 -1.13
CA THR A 132 3.99 -21.55 -1.40
C THR A 132 4.26 -22.95 -0.84
N GLY A 133 3.17 -23.70 -0.61
CA GLY A 133 3.17 -25.15 -0.35
C GLY A 133 2.98 -25.53 1.13
N LYS A 134 2.87 -26.83 1.42
CA LYS A 134 2.45 -27.37 2.74
C LYS A 134 3.26 -26.87 3.97
N TYR A 135 4.46 -26.36 3.74
CA TYR A 135 5.34 -25.81 4.78
C TYR A 135 5.86 -24.40 4.41
N GLY A 136 5.34 -23.81 3.33
CA GLY A 136 5.51 -22.41 2.99
C GLY A 136 4.58 -21.55 3.85
N GLY A 137 4.69 -20.23 3.73
CA GLY A 137 3.78 -19.26 4.34
C GLY A 137 3.98 -18.99 5.84
N TYR A 138 4.34 -20.00 6.62
CA TYR A 138 4.37 -19.88 8.09
C TYR A 138 5.60 -19.18 8.69
N ALA A 139 6.51 -18.68 7.86
CA ALA A 139 7.66 -17.94 8.32
C ALA A 139 8.15 -16.94 7.26
N ILE A 140 8.31 -15.68 7.65
CA ILE A 140 9.01 -14.66 6.85
C ILE A 140 10.50 -14.84 7.04
N LYS A 141 11.26 -14.86 5.94
CA LYS A 141 12.72 -14.95 5.96
C LYS A 141 13.37 -13.78 5.25
N LEU A 142 14.17 -13.03 6.00
CA LEU A 142 14.85 -11.83 5.52
C LEU A 142 16.36 -11.93 5.73
N THR A 143 17.09 -11.24 4.87
CA THR A 143 18.52 -10.96 5.02
C THR A 143 18.67 -9.45 5.10
N TYR A 144 19.05 -8.95 6.27
CA TYR A 144 19.32 -7.53 6.52
C TYR A 144 20.81 -7.24 6.32
N SER A 145 21.14 -6.09 5.73
CA SER A 145 22.50 -5.68 5.41
C SER A 145 22.96 -4.56 6.34
N LEU A 146 23.95 -4.85 7.19
CA LEU A 146 24.59 -3.86 8.08
C LEU A 146 25.28 -2.71 7.34
N LYS A 147 25.52 -2.90 6.04
CA LYS A 147 26.22 -1.96 5.17
C LYS A 147 25.35 -0.82 4.67
N ASN A 148 24.05 -1.04 4.53
CA ASN A 148 23.18 -0.07 3.86
C ASN A 148 21.73 -0.07 4.36
N GLY A 149 21.49 -0.61 5.57
CA GLY A 149 20.18 -0.59 6.22
C GLY A 149 19.06 -1.36 5.52
N SER A 150 19.31 -1.91 4.32
CA SER A 150 18.28 -2.57 3.51
C SER A 150 18.15 -4.05 3.84
N TRP A 151 16.99 -4.63 3.53
CA TRP A 151 16.79 -6.07 3.57
C TRP A 151 16.12 -6.60 2.31
N HIS A 152 16.25 -7.92 2.13
CA HIS A 152 15.58 -8.66 1.06
C HIS A 152 15.18 -10.07 1.54
N GLY A 153 14.32 -10.75 0.79
CA GLY A 153 13.93 -12.11 1.07
C GLY A 153 12.47 -12.32 0.69
N ASP A 154 11.66 -12.68 1.69
CA ASP A 154 10.20 -12.75 1.56
C ASP A 154 9.55 -11.35 1.49
N ASP A 155 10.23 -10.30 1.98
CA ASP A 155 9.89 -8.88 1.77
C ASP A 155 11.16 -8.16 1.28
N SER A 156 10.98 -7.22 0.36
CA SER A 156 12.07 -6.47 -0.28
C SER A 156 11.60 -5.16 -0.90
N LEU A 157 12.51 -4.19 -0.99
CA LEU A 157 12.21 -2.90 -1.60
C LEU A 157 11.63 -3.06 -3.03
N GLY A 158 10.41 -2.56 -3.22
CA GLY A 158 9.70 -2.58 -4.49
C GLY A 158 9.02 -3.90 -4.85
N ASP A 159 8.75 -4.77 -3.87
CA ASP A 159 7.81 -5.88 -4.05
C ASP A 159 6.35 -5.41 -4.12
N GLU A 160 5.44 -6.33 -4.45
CA GLU A 160 4.04 -5.98 -4.73
C GLU A 160 3.25 -5.61 -3.46
N SER A 161 3.65 -6.11 -2.29
CA SER A 161 2.98 -5.88 -0.99
C SER A 161 3.50 -4.65 -0.25
N GLY A 162 4.65 -4.11 -0.68
CA GLY A 162 5.29 -2.92 -0.11
C GLY A 162 6.30 -3.26 0.97
N TYR A 163 7.32 -2.42 1.08
CA TYR A 163 8.51 -2.65 1.88
C TYR A 163 8.24 -2.51 3.39
N GLY A 164 8.62 -3.53 4.16
CA GLY A 164 8.28 -3.62 5.58
C GLY A 164 6.82 -4.05 5.80
N HIS A 165 6.20 -4.63 4.78
CA HIS A 165 4.91 -5.30 4.86
C HIS A 165 5.02 -6.70 4.25
N ALA A 166 4.33 -7.66 4.86
CA ALA A 166 4.25 -9.02 4.34
C ALA A 166 2.95 -9.67 4.82
N GLY A 167 2.38 -10.56 4.01
CA GLY A 167 1.21 -11.34 4.40
C GLY A 167 1.00 -12.63 3.60
N GLY A 168 0.23 -13.55 4.18
CA GLY A 168 -0.02 -14.87 3.59
C GLY A 168 -0.80 -14.82 2.27
N HIS A 169 -1.57 -13.76 2.05
CA HIS A 169 -2.33 -13.55 0.81
C HIS A 169 -1.47 -13.50 -0.47
N GLU A 170 -0.19 -13.16 -0.34
CA GLU A 170 0.73 -12.98 -1.46
C GLU A 170 0.99 -14.27 -2.25
N ASP A 171 0.75 -15.44 -1.65
CA ASP A 171 0.90 -16.73 -2.31
C ASP A 171 -0.32 -17.10 -3.21
N GLY A 172 -1.38 -16.30 -3.13
CA GLY A 172 -2.64 -16.45 -3.86
C GLY A 172 -3.63 -17.45 -3.28
N ASN A 173 -3.39 -17.99 -2.08
CA ASN A 173 -4.24 -18.98 -1.41
C ASN A 173 -4.97 -18.42 -0.19
N TYR A 174 -6.13 -17.80 -0.43
CA TYR A 174 -6.93 -17.16 0.62
C TYR A 174 -7.72 -18.11 1.55
N ASP A 175 -7.55 -19.43 1.39
CA ASP A 175 -8.22 -20.44 2.22
C ASP A 175 -7.38 -20.85 3.45
N GLU A 176 -6.24 -20.19 3.67
CA GLU A 176 -5.35 -20.41 4.81
C GLU A 176 -5.64 -19.43 5.97
N ASN A 177 -4.86 -19.56 7.05
CA ASN A 177 -4.99 -18.65 8.19
C ASN A 177 -4.14 -17.40 7.95
N ASP A 178 -4.56 -16.60 6.97
CA ASP A 178 -3.77 -15.48 6.47
C ASP A 178 -3.77 -14.31 7.42
N TYR A 179 -2.56 -13.84 7.67
CA TYR A 179 -2.26 -12.63 8.38
C TYR A 179 -1.33 -11.76 7.53
N GLU A 180 -1.29 -10.50 7.88
CA GLU A 180 -0.31 -9.55 7.39
C GLU A 180 0.30 -8.78 8.57
N ILE A 181 1.53 -8.33 8.39
CA ILE A 181 2.30 -7.62 9.40
C ILE A 181 2.96 -6.38 8.79
N TRP A 182 3.10 -5.33 9.60
CA TRP A 182 3.86 -4.14 9.27
C TRP A 182 5.01 -4.01 10.25
N PHE A 183 6.21 -3.92 9.73
CA PHE A 183 7.43 -3.91 10.51
C PHE A 183 8.47 -2.98 9.89
N ASP A 184 9.53 -2.77 10.66
CA ASP A 184 10.66 -1.94 10.29
C ASP A 184 11.91 -2.55 10.89
N ILE A 185 13.00 -2.61 10.12
CA ILE A 185 14.29 -3.16 10.57
C ILE A 185 15.32 -2.06 10.42
N TYR A 186 16.12 -1.87 11.44
CA TYR A 186 17.22 -0.91 11.44
C TYR A 186 18.28 -1.34 12.43
N GLN A 187 19.41 -0.63 12.46
CA GLN A 187 20.49 -0.89 13.41
C GLN A 187 20.71 0.31 14.32
N THR A 188 21.40 0.09 15.43
CA THR A 188 21.97 1.19 16.21
C THR A 188 22.95 1.98 15.35
N ASP A 189 22.86 3.30 15.43
CA ASP A 189 23.78 4.26 14.85
C ASP A 189 24.26 5.22 15.95
N ALA A 190 25.28 6.03 15.68
CA ALA A 190 25.93 6.85 16.70
C ALA A 190 25.14 8.13 17.04
N ASP A 191 24.32 8.65 16.13
CA ASP A 191 23.61 9.93 16.28
C ASP A 191 22.08 9.86 16.11
N GLY A 192 21.52 8.71 15.73
CA GLY A 192 20.08 8.45 15.74
C GLY A 192 19.32 8.86 14.48
N ASP A 193 19.98 9.06 13.33
CA ASP A 193 19.32 9.51 12.09
C ASP A 193 18.88 8.41 11.12
N ARG A 194 19.15 7.15 11.44
CA ARG A 194 18.83 5.94 10.67
C ARG A 194 19.70 5.69 9.44
N LEU A 195 20.77 6.45 9.23
CA LEU A 195 21.77 6.14 8.21
C LEU A 195 22.81 5.17 8.79
N THR A 196 23.30 4.24 7.97
CA THR A 196 24.42 3.40 8.42
C THR A 196 25.73 4.16 8.31
N TRP A 197 26.66 3.88 9.23
CA TRP A 197 28.02 4.45 9.17
C TRP A 197 28.70 4.28 7.80
N TYR A 198 28.44 3.14 7.13
CA TYR A 198 29.00 2.89 5.81
C TYR A 198 28.44 3.83 4.74
N GLU A 199 27.13 4.09 4.76
CA GLU A 199 26.49 5.06 3.87
C GLU A 199 27.06 6.44 4.08
N GLU A 200 27.11 6.90 5.32
CA GLU A 200 27.62 8.21 5.66
C GLU A 200 29.08 8.40 5.23
N VAL A 201 29.96 7.44 5.50
CA VAL A 201 31.40 7.59 5.19
C VAL A 201 31.72 7.37 3.72
N PHE A 202 31.08 6.39 3.07
CA PHE A 202 31.50 5.93 1.74
C PHE A 202 30.53 6.27 0.61
N VAL A 203 29.26 6.54 0.92
CA VAL A 203 28.23 6.86 -0.07
C VAL A 203 27.95 8.36 -0.08
N TYR A 204 27.61 8.94 1.07
CA TYR A 204 27.13 10.32 1.21
C TYR A 204 28.24 11.31 1.57
N GLY A 205 29.27 10.88 2.31
CA GLY A 205 30.34 11.74 2.79
C GLY A 205 29.93 12.67 3.94
N THR A 206 28.92 12.27 4.72
CA THR A 206 28.45 12.95 5.95
C THR A 206 29.30 12.53 7.17
N ASP A 207 29.01 13.07 8.35
CA ASP A 207 29.74 12.76 9.60
C ASP A 207 28.89 11.86 10.49
N PRO A 208 29.28 10.59 10.74
CA PRO A 208 28.51 9.61 11.52
C PRO A 208 28.24 9.93 12.99
N ASN A 209 28.57 11.13 13.44
CA ASN A 209 28.33 11.58 14.82
C ASN A 209 27.44 12.83 14.85
N ILE A 210 26.88 13.22 13.71
CA ILE A 210 26.08 14.42 13.52
C ILE A 210 24.86 14.06 12.68
N SER A 211 23.74 13.86 13.39
CA SER A 211 22.45 13.51 12.79
C SER A 211 22.07 14.42 11.62
N ASP A 212 21.79 13.79 10.48
CA ASP A 212 21.30 14.39 9.25
C ASP A 212 19.77 14.32 9.10
N ALA A 213 19.07 13.77 10.10
CA ALA A 213 17.62 13.56 10.06
C ALA A 213 16.85 14.85 9.73
N GLY A 214 16.00 14.77 8.70
CA GLY A 214 15.17 15.87 8.21
C GLY A 214 15.91 16.89 7.35
N ILE A 215 17.17 16.65 6.99
CA ILE A 215 17.90 17.49 6.04
C ILE A 215 17.55 17.07 4.62
N ASP A 216 17.12 18.05 3.82
CA ASP A 216 16.98 17.98 2.36
C ASP A 216 18.23 18.60 1.74
N TYR A 217 19.17 17.74 1.31
CA TYR A 217 20.52 18.15 0.92
C TYR A 217 20.56 18.78 -0.47
N ASP A 218 19.66 18.40 -1.36
CA ASP A 218 19.62 18.87 -2.74
C ASP A 218 18.47 19.84 -3.05
N GLY A 219 17.53 20.00 -2.11
CA GLY A 219 16.48 21.00 -2.11
C GLY A 219 15.26 20.62 -2.95
N ASP A 220 14.99 19.33 -3.13
CA ASP A 220 13.86 18.85 -3.94
C ASP A 220 12.58 18.53 -3.15
N GLY A 221 12.64 18.66 -1.82
CA GLY A 221 11.48 18.66 -0.93
C GLY A 221 11.30 17.40 -0.08
N VAL A 222 12.13 16.37 -0.25
CA VAL A 222 12.16 15.18 0.62
C VAL A 222 13.49 15.12 1.40
N PRO A 223 13.50 14.55 2.62
CA PRO A 223 14.71 14.46 3.42
C PRO A 223 15.51 13.18 3.15
N ILE A 224 16.79 13.21 3.50
CA ILE A 224 17.76 12.13 3.30
C ILE A 224 17.29 10.76 3.83
N GLU A 225 16.67 10.69 5.01
CA GLU A 225 16.24 9.41 5.57
C GLU A 225 15.09 8.75 4.78
N TRP A 226 14.27 9.56 4.09
CA TRP A 226 13.21 9.04 3.24
C TRP A 226 13.80 8.60 1.89
N GLU A 227 14.67 9.43 1.30
CA GLU A 227 15.33 9.11 0.04
C GLU A 227 16.18 7.85 0.13
N ASP A 228 16.98 7.71 1.18
CA ASP A 228 17.80 6.54 1.46
C ASP A 228 16.95 5.26 1.55
N LYS A 229 15.89 5.30 2.38
CA LYS A 229 14.97 4.17 2.56
C LYS A 229 14.37 3.67 1.25
N TRP A 230 14.03 4.58 0.33
CA TRP A 230 13.37 4.25 -0.92
C TRP A 230 14.32 4.17 -2.13
N GLY A 231 15.63 4.26 -1.91
CA GLY A 231 16.66 4.08 -2.94
C GLY A 231 16.84 5.28 -3.88
N TYR A 232 16.43 6.48 -3.47
CA TYR A 232 16.74 7.75 -4.13
C TYR A 232 18.13 8.26 -3.71
N ASN A 233 18.61 9.33 -4.35
CA ASN A 233 19.94 9.87 -4.06
C ASN A 233 19.83 11.24 -3.35
N PRO A 234 20.14 11.32 -2.04
CA PRO A 234 19.99 12.54 -1.24
C PRO A 234 20.75 13.78 -1.69
N PHE A 235 21.65 13.65 -2.67
CA PHE A 235 22.51 14.73 -3.16
C PHE A 235 22.28 15.04 -4.64
N LYS A 236 21.22 14.50 -5.24
CA LYS A 236 20.90 14.69 -6.64
C LYS A 236 19.40 14.94 -6.81
N PRO A 237 19.01 16.17 -7.16
CA PRO A 237 17.61 16.54 -7.12
C PRO A 237 16.81 15.74 -8.15
N GLU A 238 15.74 15.14 -7.66
CA GLU A 238 14.69 14.48 -8.41
C GLU A 238 13.43 15.36 -8.46
N ASN A 239 12.39 14.91 -9.16
CA ASN A 239 11.12 15.65 -9.21
C ASN A 239 10.06 14.91 -8.40
N HIS A 240 10.25 14.80 -7.08
CA HIS A 240 9.34 14.06 -6.19
C HIS A 240 7.89 14.57 -6.22
N SER A 241 7.66 15.80 -6.71
CA SER A 241 6.32 16.35 -6.93
C SER A 241 5.60 15.83 -8.18
N GLU A 242 6.27 15.09 -9.07
CA GLU A 242 5.68 14.51 -10.30
C GLU A 242 5.96 13.01 -10.45
N ILE A 243 6.80 12.42 -9.58
CA ILE A 243 7.11 10.99 -9.62
C ILE A 243 6.03 10.25 -8.84
N ASP A 244 5.36 9.33 -9.53
CA ASP A 244 4.36 8.39 -9.03
C ASP A 244 4.72 7.05 -9.70
N VAL A 245 5.38 6.16 -8.96
CA VAL A 245 6.04 4.97 -9.55
C VAL A 245 5.05 3.83 -9.74
N ASP A 246 4.11 3.66 -8.80
CA ASP A 246 3.09 2.61 -8.83
C ASP A 246 1.80 3.03 -9.58
N GLY A 247 1.64 4.32 -9.86
CA GLY A 247 0.57 4.88 -10.68
C GLY A 247 -0.75 5.03 -9.93
N ASP A 248 -0.71 5.18 -8.61
CA ASP A 248 -1.90 5.28 -7.78
C ASP A 248 -2.48 6.71 -7.65
N GLY A 249 -1.77 7.68 -8.22
CA GLY A 249 -2.12 9.10 -8.19
C GLY A 249 -1.58 9.85 -6.97
N ILE A 250 -0.69 9.24 -6.19
CA ILE A 250 -0.01 9.84 -5.04
C ILE A 250 1.46 9.97 -5.41
N GLN A 251 1.95 11.21 -5.49
CA GLN A 251 3.34 11.44 -5.87
C GLN A 251 4.28 11.20 -4.67
N ASN A 252 5.58 10.97 -4.92
CA ASN A 252 6.58 10.75 -3.88
C ASN A 252 6.55 11.79 -2.74
N ILE A 253 6.28 13.06 -3.05
CA ILE A 253 6.17 14.11 -2.03
C ILE A 253 4.98 13.87 -1.08
N GLU A 254 3.89 13.32 -1.60
CA GLU A 254 2.70 12.95 -0.84
C GLU A 254 2.89 11.61 -0.11
N GLU A 255 3.55 10.65 -0.74
CA GLU A 255 4.02 9.41 -0.10
C GLU A 255 4.88 9.71 1.14
N TYR A 256 5.81 10.66 1.02
CA TYR A 256 6.59 11.17 2.15
C TYR A 256 5.70 11.76 3.26
N MET A 257 4.71 12.58 2.89
CA MET A 257 3.76 13.15 3.86
C MET A 257 2.93 12.07 4.59
N MET A 258 2.73 10.91 3.95
CA MET A 258 1.93 9.81 4.46
C MET A 258 2.77 8.64 5.03
N ALA A 259 4.10 8.77 5.09
CA ALA A 259 5.02 7.72 5.52
C ALA A 259 4.74 7.19 6.94
N GLU A 260 4.22 8.01 7.86
CA GLU A 260 3.81 7.57 9.22
C GLU A 260 2.68 6.52 9.16
N TRP A 261 1.90 6.52 8.08
CA TRP A 261 0.77 5.63 7.84
C TRP A 261 1.13 4.47 6.90
N HIS A 262 2.43 4.20 6.70
CA HIS A 262 2.94 3.12 5.85
C HIS A 262 2.60 3.27 4.36
N ALA A 263 2.50 4.51 3.88
CA ALA A 263 2.50 4.79 2.44
C ALA A 263 3.83 4.32 1.81
N ASP A 264 3.75 3.71 0.64
CA ASP A 264 4.86 3.12 -0.08
C ASP A 264 4.85 3.55 -1.56
N PRO A 265 5.89 4.24 -2.06
CA PRO A 265 5.91 4.74 -3.44
C PRO A 265 5.92 3.65 -4.51
N PHE A 266 6.08 2.37 -4.14
CA PHE A 266 6.12 1.23 -5.07
C PHE A 266 4.90 0.31 -4.97
N ARG A 267 3.94 0.59 -4.07
CA ARG A 267 2.73 -0.23 -3.90
C ARG A 267 1.48 0.66 -3.84
N PRO A 268 0.48 0.39 -4.71
CA PRO A 268 -0.72 1.20 -4.77
C PRO A 268 -1.44 1.39 -3.43
N ASP A 269 -1.45 2.63 -2.97
CA ASP A 269 -2.11 3.11 -1.77
C ASP A 269 -3.43 3.82 -2.12
N ILE A 270 -4.46 3.60 -1.29
CA ILE A 270 -5.77 4.22 -1.46
C ILE A 270 -6.18 4.84 -0.13
N PHE A 271 -6.21 6.16 -0.06
CA PHE A 271 -6.65 6.88 1.13
C PHE A 271 -8.12 7.31 1.03
N VAL A 272 -8.88 7.02 2.07
CA VAL A 272 -10.27 7.45 2.24
C VAL A 272 -10.47 8.08 3.60
N GLU A 273 -10.79 9.37 3.63
CA GLU A 273 -11.25 10.04 4.83
C GLU A 273 -12.74 9.79 5.05
N VAL A 274 -13.13 9.43 6.27
CA VAL A 274 -14.49 9.06 6.62
C VAL A 274 -15.03 9.91 7.75
N ASP A 275 -16.09 10.67 7.46
CA ASP A 275 -16.82 11.47 8.45
C ASP A 275 -18.20 10.90 8.81
N PHE A 276 -18.67 11.24 10.00
CA PHE A 276 -19.94 10.77 10.55
C PHE A 276 -20.93 11.90 10.77
N MET A 277 -22.22 11.61 10.71
CA MET A 277 -23.29 12.59 10.91
C MET A 277 -24.02 12.35 12.23
N LYS A 278 -24.29 13.43 12.98
CA LYS A 278 -25.24 13.37 14.11
C LYS A 278 -26.59 12.82 13.68
N ASN A 279 -27.16 11.92 14.46
CA ASN A 279 -28.54 11.49 14.27
C ASN A 279 -29.50 12.58 14.75
N ARG A 280 -30.74 12.58 14.21
CA ARG A 280 -31.82 13.50 14.63
C ARG A 280 -32.05 13.57 16.14
N PHE A 281 -31.88 12.44 16.83
CA PHE A 281 -32.23 12.30 18.25
C PHE A 281 -31.00 12.02 19.12
N PHE A 282 -30.28 10.92 18.88
CA PHE A 282 -29.14 10.52 19.72
C PHE A 282 -28.05 9.80 18.92
N GLY A 283 -26.79 10.06 19.30
CA GLY A 283 -25.60 9.49 18.67
C GLY A 283 -25.32 10.04 17.27
N HIS A 284 -24.45 9.35 16.55
CA HIS A 284 -24.10 9.64 15.16
C HIS A 284 -24.17 8.34 14.33
N THR A 285 -23.95 8.46 13.03
CA THR A 285 -23.67 7.32 12.16
C THR A 285 -22.29 6.75 12.47
N THR A 286 -22.01 5.53 12.02
CA THR A 286 -20.76 4.82 12.34
C THR A 286 -20.41 3.93 11.16
N PHE A 287 -19.11 3.66 10.98
CA PHE A 287 -18.63 2.59 10.13
C PHE A 287 -18.21 1.41 11.02
N PRO A 288 -18.94 0.29 11.03
CA PRO A 288 -18.64 -0.82 11.94
C PRO A 288 -17.29 -1.48 11.62
N GLU A 289 -16.56 -1.92 12.64
CA GLU A 289 -15.23 -2.53 12.48
C GLU A 289 -15.23 -3.72 11.51
N TYR A 290 -16.19 -4.65 11.66
CA TYR A 290 -16.37 -5.76 10.71
C TYR A 290 -16.50 -5.26 9.26
N SER A 291 -17.17 -4.13 9.06
CA SER A 291 -17.37 -3.58 7.72
C SER A 291 -16.09 -2.99 7.17
N LYS A 292 -15.36 -2.20 7.98
CA LYS A 292 -14.08 -1.60 7.63
C LYS A 292 -13.06 -2.68 7.26
N GLU A 293 -12.85 -3.64 8.17
CA GLU A 293 -11.87 -4.70 8.00
C GLU A 293 -12.17 -5.62 6.82
N LYS A 294 -13.46 -5.91 6.53
CA LYS A 294 -13.81 -6.71 5.34
C LYS A 294 -13.56 -5.97 4.03
N VAL A 295 -13.70 -4.64 3.99
CA VAL A 295 -13.33 -3.87 2.79
C VAL A 295 -11.81 -3.88 2.64
N ILE A 296 -11.06 -3.60 3.72
CA ILE A 296 -9.58 -3.65 3.68
C ILE A 296 -9.10 -5.01 3.21
N SER A 297 -9.62 -6.12 3.75
CA SER A 297 -9.26 -7.47 3.30
C SER A 297 -9.55 -7.74 1.83
N ALA A 298 -10.60 -7.15 1.26
CA ALA A 298 -10.86 -7.30 -0.18
C ALA A 298 -9.77 -6.64 -1.03
N PHE A 299 -9.26 -5.47 -0.63
CA PHE A 299 -8.16 -4.78 -1.31
C PHE A 299 -6.81 -5.45 -1.07
N THR A 300 -6.52 -5.88 0.16
CA THR A 300 -5.28 -6.60 0.52
C THR A 300 -5.05 -7.81 -0.39
N LYS A 301 -6.08 -8.61 -0.67
CA LYS A 301 -5.96 -9.80 -1.55
C LYS A 301 -5.48 -9.49 -2.97
N HIS A 302 -5.60 -8.23 -3.39
CA HIS A 302 -5.19 -7.73 -4.69
C HIS A 302 -4.01 -6.77 -4.61
N ASN A 303 -3.24 -6.79 -3.52
CA ASN A 303 -2.04 -5.98 -3.29
C ASN A 303 -2.31 -4.46 -3.35
N PHE A 304 -3.54 -4.04 -3.03
CA PHE A 304 -3.88 -2.64 -2.80
C PHE A 304 -3.93 -2.36 -1.30
N MET A 305 -3.25 -1.31 -0.86
CA MET A 305 -3.30 -0.90 0.53
C MET A 305 -4.38 0.16 0.74
N LEU A 306 -5.49 -0.25 1.35
CA LEU A 306 -6.59 0.66 1.65
C LEU A 306 -6.44 1.27 3.06
N HIS A 307 -6.19 2.57 3.08
CA HIS A 307 -6.12 3.41 4.27
C HIS A 307 -7.44 4.12 4.52
N ILE A 308 -8.04 3.87 5.69
CA ILE A 308 -9.31 4.50 6.07
C ILE A 308 -9.10 5.39 7.27
N ASP A 309 -9.09 6.70 7.04
CA ASP A 309 -9.00 7.71 8.09
C ASP A 309 -10.37 7.98 8.72
N ASP A 310 -10.64 7.30 9.83
CA ASP A 310 -11.81 7.53 10.69
C ASP A 310 -11.48 8.38 11.94
N GLY A 311 -10.40 9.17 11.87
CA GLY A 311 -9.90 10.01 12.96
C GLY A 311 -8.45 9.71 13.37
N ILE A 312 -7.75 8.84 12.64
CA ILE A 312 -6.41 8.36 12.97
C ILE A 312 -5.32 9.13 12.21
N MET A 313 -5.57 9.63 11.00
CA MET A 313 -4.57 10.26 10.12
C MET A 313 -4.65 11.80 10.12
N GLY A 314 -4.97 12.37 11.28
CA GLY A 314 -5.00 13.82 11.51
C GLY A 314 -6.21 14.57 10.91
N GLY A 315 -7.06 13.89 10.14
CA GLY A 315 -8.39 14.36 9.71
C GLY A 315 -9.45 13.35 10.15
N GLY A 316 -10.53 13.22 9.39
CA GLY A 316 -11.50 12.13 9.51
C GLY A 316 -12.22 12.01 10.87
N GLY A 317 -13.21 11.13 10.93
CA GLY A 317 -13.96 10.85 12.16
C GLY A 317 -14.80 12.01 12.67
N GLU A 318 -14.92 13.11 11.93
CA GLU A 318 -15.61 14.29 12.39
C GLU A 318 -17.11 14.06 12.47
N ILE A 319 -17.73 14.70 13.47
CA ILE A 319 -19.17 14.58 13.71
C ILE A 319 -19.91 15.77 13.11
N LEU A 320 -20.28 15.62 11.84
CA LEU A 320 -21.02 16.58 11.04
C LEU A 320 -22.42 16.90 11.64
N PRO A 321 -22.91 18.14 11.48
CA PRO A 321 -24.27 18.52 11.90
C PRO A 321 -25.33 17.64 11.24
N TYR A 322 -26.41 17.34 11.97
CA TYR A 322 -27.52 16.56 11.42
C TYR A 322 -28.16 17.28 10.23
N GLU A 323 -28.27 16.57 9.10
CA GLU A 323 -29.09 16.94 7.97
C GLU A 323 -30.04 15.80 7.65
N LYS A 324 -31.32 16.13 7.51
CA LYS A 324 -32.32 15.10 7.22
C LYS A 324 -32.14 14.53 5.83
N PHE A 325 -31.74 15.37 4.88
CA PHE A 325 -31.52 15.04 3.49
C PHE A 325 -30.36 15.85 2.94
N TYR A 326 -29.65 15.29 1.98
CA TYR A 326 -28.52 15.94 1.34
C TYR A 326 -28.93 16.45 -0.03
N THR A 327 -28.37 17.59 -0.38
CA THR A 327 -28.29 18.07 -1.75
C THR A 327 -26.81 18.11 -2.14
N PRO A 328 -26.46 18.03 -3.43
CA PRO A 328 -25.09 18.20 -3.88
C PRO A 328 -24.42 19.43 -3.28
N GLU A 329 -25.14 20.55 -3.17
CA GLU A 329 -24.62 21.80 -2.58
C GLU A 329 -24.23 21.63 -1.10
N LYS A 330 -24.95 20.79 -0.35
CA LYS A 330 -24.64 20.52 1.06
C LYS A 330 -23.39 19.65 1.19
N LEU A 331 -23.22 18.67 0.30
CA LEU A 331 -22.02 17.83 0.26
C LEU A 331 -20.79 18.63 -0.15
N SER A 332 -20.88 19.48 -1.17
CA SER A 332 -19.82 20.43 -1.53
C SER A 332 -19.44 21.36 -0.37
N TYR A 333 -20.43 21.82 0.41
CA TYR A 333 -20.15 22.60 1.62
C TYR A 333 -19.40 21.78 2.67
N TYR A 334 -19.73 20.50 2.85
CA TYR A 334 -19.02 19.64 3.80
C TYR A 334 -17.60 19.32 3.37
N TYR A 335 -17.41 19.01 2.10
CA TYR A 335 -16.07 18.87 1.52
C TYR A 335 -15.21 20.11 1.79
N LYS A 336 -15.71 21.31 1.49
CA LYS A 336 -14.93 22.53 1.75
C LYS A 336 -14.65 22.77 3.24
N LYS A 337 -15.64 22.55 4.10
CA LYS A 337 -15.58 22.98 5.50
C LYS A 337 -14.94 21.98 6.44
N TYR A 338 -15.18 20.68 6.23
CA TYR A 338 -14.80 19.62 7.15
C TYR A 338 -13.66 18.77 6.58
N PHE A 339 -13.65 18.49 5.27
CA PHE A 339 -12.51 17.81 4.67
C PHE A 339 -11.32 18.76 4.46
N LEU A 340 -11.53 19.88 3.76
CA LEU A 340 -10.46 20.86 3.48
C LEU A 340 -10.25 21.91 4.60
N HIS A 341 -11.12 21.95 5.62
CA HIS A 341 -11.06 22.94 6.72
C HIS A 341 -10.95 24.40 6.25
N ASP A 342 -11.76 24.77 5.25
CA ASP A 342 -11.74 26.09 4.60
C ASP A 342 -10.34 26.47 4.04
N GLY A 343 -9.57 25.47 3.64
CA GLY A 343 -8.27 25.60 2.97
C GLY A 343 -7.05 25.33 3.85
N GLN A 344 -7.24 24.95 5.12
CA GLN A 344 -6.13 24.57 5.99
C GLN A 344 -5.56 23.19 5.63
N ASN A 345 -6.39 22.33 5.06
CA ASN A 345 -6.05 20.96 4.69
C ASN A 345 -6.14 20.74 3.18
N GLU A 346 -5.76 21.73 2.36
CA GLU A 346 -5.80 21.60 0.88
C GLU A 346 -4.95 20.42 0.39
N TRP A 347 -3.85 20.10 1.09
CA TRP A 347 -2.98 18.96 0.76
C TRP A 347 -3.73 17.62 0.76
N ARG A 348 -4.79 17.46 1.55
CA ARG A 348 -5.57 16.20 1.60
C ARG A 348 -6.29 15.93 0.29
N ARG A 349 -6.53 16.95 -0.53
CA ARG A 349 -7.23 16.79 -1.81
C ARG A 349 -6.47 15.93 -2.82
N GLY A 350 -5.13 15.97 -2.80
CA GLY A 350 -4.27 15.17 -3.68
C GLY A 350 -4.08 13.72 -3.22
N ILE A 351 -4.54 13.40 -2.01
CA ILE A 351 -4.26 12.09 -1.38
C ILE A 351 -5.55 11.34 -1.07
N PHE A 352 -6.52 12.02 -0.46
CA PHE A 352 -7.71 11.38 0.11
C PHE A 352 -8.95 11.52 -0.78
N ARG A 353 -9.70 10.43 -0.86
CA ARG A 353 -11.13 10.45 -1.19
C ARG A 353 -11.94 10.82 0.05
N TYR A 354 -13.06 11.52 -0.13
CA TYR A 354 -13.90 11.94 1.00
C TYR A 354 -15.23 11.19 1.06
N CYS A 355 -15.45 10.46 2.16
CA CYS A 355 -16.66 9.71 2.43
C CYS A 355 -17.44 10.29 3.62
N VAL A 356 -18.76 10.41 3.46
CA VAL A 356 -19.66 10.79 4.57
C VAL A 356 -20.66 9.67 4.87
N PHE A 357 -20.68 9.19 6.10
CA PHE A 357 -21.77 8.35 6.60
C PHE A 357 -22.96 9.21 7.01
N ALA A 358 -23.96 9.24 6.13
CA ALA A 358 -25.20 9.97 6.28
C ALA A 358 -26.32 9.16 6.95
N GLN A 359 -27.36 9.85 7.45
CA GLN A 359 -28.60 9.16 7.79
C GLN A 359 -29.33 8.69 6.52
N TYR A 360 -29.61 9.60 5.59
CA TYR A 360 -30.24 9.34 4.29
C TYR A 360 -29.47 10.06 3.19
N THR A 361 -29.42 9.50 1.98
CA THR A 361 -28.75 10.11 0.81
C THR A 361 -29.65 11.11 0.08
N PHE A 362 -30.90 10.74 -0.24
CA PHE A 362 -31.85 11.58 -0.99
C PHE A 362 -33.21 11.78 -0.30
N PRO A 363 -33.88 12.94 -0.50
CA PRO A 363 -35.25 13.16 -0.02
C PRO A 363 -36.32 12.28 -0.69
N SER A 364 -36.17 12.02 -1.99
CA SER A 364 -37.21 11.42 -2.84
C SER A 364 -37.00 9.92 -3.14
N LYS A 365 -35.80 9.38 -2.89
CA LYS A 365 -35.44 7.97 -3.16
C LYS A 365 -34.99 7.28 -1.87
N LYS A 366 -35.91 6.58 -1.23
CA LYS A 366 -35.66 5.87 0.05
C LYS A 366 -34.99 4.50 -0.13
N ASP A 367 -34.64 4.15 -1.36
CA ASP A 367 -34.06 2.89 -1.81
C ASP A 367 -32.61 3.04 -2.27
N VAL A 368 -32.09 4.27 -2.36
CA VAL A 368 -30.69 4.56 -2.69
C VAL A 368 -29.89 4.67 -1.40
N ALA A 369 -28.90 3.81 -1.21
CA ALA A 369 -28.11 3.74 0.02
C ALA A 369 -26.67 4.25 -0.13
N GLY A 370 -26.25 4.61 -1.33
CA GLY A 370 -25.00 5.28 -1.62
C GLY A 370 -25.14 6.12 -2.89
N TYR A 371 -24.25 7.10 -3.06
CA TYR A 371 -23.89 7.63 -4.37
C TYR A 371 -22.57 8.40 -4.27
N SER A 372 -21.89 8.51 -5.40
CA SER A 372 -20.67 9.27 -5.54
C SER A 372 -20.94 10.61 -6.25
N TYR A 373 -20.12 11.64 -5.99
CA TYR A 373 -20.41 13.02 -6.39
C TYR A 373 -19.16 13.87 -6.64
N TRP A 374 -19.33 14.93 -7.42
CA TRP A 374 -18.33 15.99 -7.61
C TRP A 374 -18.43 17.03 -6.49
N PRO A 375 -17.37 17.27 -5.71
CA PRO A 375 -17.42 18.29 -4.67
C PRO A 375 -17.33 19.71 -5.24
N THR A 376 -16.68 19.87 -6.40
CA THR A 376 -16.41 21.15 -7.06
C THR A 376 -16.79 21.10 -8.55
N ASN A 377 -16.65 22.22 -9.26
CA ASN A 377 -16.89 22.30 -10.71
C ASN A 377 -15.66 21.87 -11.53
N GLU A 378 -14.74 21.09 -10.95
CA GLU A 378 -13.51 20.65 -11.62
C GLU A 378 -13.66 19.30 -12.32
N ASP A 379 -14.86 18.72 -12.25
CA ASP A 379 -15.21 17.42 -12.85
C ASP A 379 -14.37 16.24 -12.32
N ILE A 380 -13.83 16.38 -11.11
CA ILE A 380 -13.05 15.36 -10.39
C ILE A 380 -13.95 14.52 -9.48
N PHE A 381 -13.83 13.20 -9.58
CA PHE A 381 -14.72 12.24 -8.92
C PHE A 381 -14.05 11.55 -7.73
N ASN A 382 -14.00 12.24 -6.59
CA ASN A 382 -13.24 11.83 -5.40
C ASN A 382 -14.07 11.77 -4.11
N CYS A 383 -15.40 11.89 -4.19
CA CYS A 383 -16.25 11.91 -3.01
C CYS A 383 -17.45 10.99 -3.11
N PHE A 384 -17.88 10.43 -1.98
CA PHE A 384 -19.08 9.61 -1.91
C PHE A 384 -19.78 9.66 -0.55
N VAL A 385 -21.02 9.18 -0.49
CA VAL A 385 -21.86 9.24 0.71
C VAL A 385 -22.62 7.94 0.92
N ILE A 386 -22.67 7.45 2.16
CA ILE A 386 -23.36 6.20 2.54
C ILE A 386 -24.56 6.48 3.47
N GLY A 387 -25.75 6.07 3.04
CA GLY A 387 -27.03 6.24 3.73
C GLY A 387 -27.36 5.13 4.74
N THR A 388 -26.85 5.25 5.96
CA THR A 388 -26.97 4.20 7.01
C THR A 388 -28.40 3.85 7.40
N ARG A 389 -29.36 4.79 7.33
CA ARG A 389 -30.75 4.52 7.71
C ARG A 389 -31.49 3.71 6.65
N VAL A 390 -31.14 3.92 5.37
CA VAL A 390 -31.68 3.13 4.26
C VAL A 390 -31.28 1.67 4.47
N ILE A 391 -30.00 1.43 4.78
CA ILE A 391 -29.49 0.09 5.07
C ILE A 391 -30.24 -0.57 6.23
N LYS A 392 -30.42 0.15 7.35
CA LYS A 392 -31.17 -0.34 8.52
C LYS A 392 -32.65 -0.65 8.22
N ASN A 393 -33.24 -0.06 7.19
CA ASN A 393 -34.63 -0.32 6.80
C ASN A 393 -34.78 -1.61 5.98
N TYR A 394 -33.78 -1.98 5.18
CA TYR A 394 -33.81 -3.16 4.29
C TYR A 394 -33.08 -4.38 4.87
N ARG A 395 -32.17 -4.19 5.83
CA ARG A 395 -31.42 -5.27 6.50
C ARG A 395 -31.78 -5.30 7.98
N PHE A 396 -32.25 -6.46 8.45
CA PHE A 396 -32.82 -6.60 9.80
C PHE A 396 -31.83 -7.15 10.84
N THR A 397 -30.87 -7.98 10.44
CA THR A 397 -29.85 -8.53 11.35
C THR A 397 -28.62 -7.62 11.43
N PRO A 398 -27.86 -7.62 12.54
CA PRO A 398 -26.62 -6.87 12.65
C PRO A 398 -25.62 -7.21 11.53
N LEU A 399 -25.31 -8.50 11.35
CA LEU A 399 -24.39 -8.96 10.30
C LEU A 399 -24.82 -8.47 8.91
N ALA A 400 -26.08 -8.65 8.52
CA ALA A 400 -26.53 -8.23 7.19
C ALA A 400 -26.50 -6.70 6.99
N ARG A 401 -26.56 -5.91 8.06
CA ARG A 401 -26.39 -4.44 7.98
C ARG A 401 -24.93 -4.07 7.79
N GLU A 402 -24.04 -4.72 8.54
CA GLU A 402 -22.59 -4.48 8.45
C GLU A 402 -22.05 -4.95 7.10
N THR A 403 -22.44 -6.14 6.62
CA THR A 403 -22.12 -6.63 5.26
C THR A 403 -22.63 -5.66 4.19
N ALA A 404 -23.85 -5.14 4.32
CA ALA A 404 -24.37 -4.17 3.36
C ALA A 404 -23.65 -2.81 3.45
N MET A 405 -23.21 -2.37 4.64
CA MET A 405 -22.41 -1.15 4.79
C MET A 405 -21.05 -1.29 4.10
N ALA A 406 -20.34 -2.41 4.31
CA ALA A 406 -19.09 -2.71 3.62
C ALA A 406 -19.27 -2.77 2.10
N SER A 407 -20.24 -3.57 1.64
CA SER A 407 -20.53 -3.76 0.21
C SER A 407 -20.87 -2.44 -0.49
N LEU A 408 -21.68 -1.58 0.14
CA LEU A 408 -22.06 -0.28 -0.43
C LEU A 408 -20.94 0.75 -0.32
N PHE A 409 -20.13 0.73 0.75
CA PHE A 409 -18.93 1.57 0.83
C PHE A 409 -17.96 1.23 -0.32
N MET A 410 -17.69 -0.05 -0.51
CA MET A 410 -16.84 -0.55 -1.59
C MET A 410 -17.44 -0.23 -2.97
N HIS A 411 -18.75 -0.39 -3.16
CA HIS A 411 -19.42 -0.02 -4.41
C HIS A 411 -19.18 1.45 -4.79
N GLU A 412 -19.38 2.36 -3.84
CA GLU A 412 -19.16 3.79 -4.12
C GLU A 412 -17.68 4.15 -4.27
N LEU A 413 -16.81 3.52 -3.49
CA LEU A 413 -15.36 3.62 -3.66
C LEU A 413 -14.96 3.20 -5.08
N GLY A 414 -15.55 2.14 -5.62
CA GLY A 414 -15.30 1.63 -6.99
C GLY A 414 -15.54 2.66 -8.09
N HIS A 415 -16.50 3.56 -7.92
CA HIS A 415 -16.69 4.67 -8.87
C HIS A 415 -15.55 5.69 -8.81
N THR A 416 -15.00 5.94 -7.63
CA THR A 416 -13.79 6.79 -7.48
C THR A 416 -12.51 6.10 -7.94
N LEU A 417 -12.61 4.82 -8.33
CA LEU A 417 -11.54 4.01 -8.92
C LEU A 417 -11.78 3.74 -10.41
N GLY A 418 -12.71 4.45 -11.06
CA GLY A 418 -12.92 4.34 -12.50
C GLY A 418 -13.95 3.31 -12.98
N ILE A 419 -14.63 2.58 -12.08
CA ILE A 419 -15.65 1.60 -12.49
C ILE A 419 -17.00 2.30 -12.70
N PHE A 420 -17.51 2.25 -13.92
CA PHE A 420 -18.83 2.82 -14.26
C PHE A 420 -19.62 1.91 -15.20
N TRP A 421 -20.91 2.22 -15.37
CA TRP A 421 -21.79 1.54 -16.33
C TRP A 421 -21.27 1.56 -17.78
N HIS A 422 -20.43 2.55 -18.14
CA HIS A 422 -19.80 2.65 -19.46
C HIS A 422 -18.53 1.79 -19.57
N THR A 423 -17.87 1.48 -18.45
CA THR A 423 -16.77 0.50 -18.37
C THR A 423 -17.32 -0.91 -18.60
N TYR A 424 -18.41 -1.25 -17.91
CA TYR A 424 -19.15 -2.49 -18.15
C TYR A 424 -20.63 -2.33 -17.85
N HIS A 425 -21.50 -2.71 -18.79
CA HIS A 425 -22.96 -2.52 -18.65
C HIS A 425 -23.62 -3.35 -17.54
N GLY A 426 -22.91 -4.29 -16.91
CA GLY A 426 -23.35 -4.98 -15.71
C GLY A 426 -23.24 -4.13 -14.43
N CYS A 427 -22.33 -3.15 -14.42
CA CYS A 427 -22.20 -2.15 -13.35
C CYS A 427 -23.45 -1.25 -13.31
N ASP A 428 -23.94 -0.96 -12.12
CA ASP A 428 -25.14 -0.14 -11.85
C ASP A 428 -26.41 -0.59 -12.58
N ASN A 429 -26.45 -1.85 -12.99
CA ASN A 429 -27.49 -2.29 -13.89
C ASN A 429 -28.82 -2.45 -13.15
N ILE A 430 -29.75 -1.50 -13.33
CA ILE A 430 -31.08 -1.55 -12.68
C ILE A 430 -31.88 -2.81 -13.02
N THR A 431 -31.61 -3.42 -14.19
CA THR A 431 -32.29 -4.64 -14.64
C THR A 431 -31.71 -5.91 -13.99
N SER A 432 -30.66 -5.82 -13.17
CA SER A 432 -30.17 -6.95 -12.36
C SER A 432 -30.80 -7.03 -10.96
N THR A 433 -31.70 -6.11 -10.62
CA THR A 433 -32.31 -6.02 -9.27
C THR A 433 -33.40 -7.06 -8.99
N ARG A 434 -33.98 -7.71 -10.02
CA ARG A 434 -35.12 -8.61 -9.87
C ARG A 434 -35.04 -9.83 -10.80
N PRO A 435 -35.44 -11.04 -10.35
CA PRO A 435 -35.37 -12.27 -11.15
C PRO A 435 -36.09 -12.28 -12.51
N TRP A 436 -37.02 -11.35 -12.73
CA TRP A 436 -37.80 -11.26 -13.97
C TRP A 436 -37.38 -10.12 -14.89
N TYR A 437 -36.30 -9.42 -14.56
CA TYR A 437 -35.67 -8.44 -15.45
C TYR A 437 -34.54 -9.10 -16.24
N ASP A 438 -34.28 -8.59 -17.44
CA ASP A 438 -33.34 -9.15 -18.42
C ASP A 438 -31.89 -9.18 -17.93
N GLY A 439 -31.47 -8.18 -17.15
CA GLY A 439 -30.14 -8.14 -16.55
C GLY A 439 -29.89 -9.20 -15.47
N TRP A 440 -30.92 -9.78 -14.87
CA TRP A 440 -30.75 -10.72 -13.75
C TRP A 440 -29.94 -11.95 -14.13
N ASP A 441 -30.33 -12.63 -15.21
CA ASP A 441 -29.62 -13.81 -15.70
C ASP A 441 -28.40 -13.42 -16.54
N LYS A 442 -28.51 -12.33 -17.33
CA LYS A 442 -27.43 -11.85 -18.21
C LYS A 442 -26.15 -11.52 -17.44
N TYR A 443 -26.28 -10.88 -16.28
CA TYR A 443 -25.15 -10.47 -15.44
C TYR A 443 -25.04 -11.29 -14.15
N ALA A 444 -25.57 -12.53 -14.15
CA ALA A 444 -25.53 -13.41 -12.98
C ALA A 444 -24.11 -13.85 -12.58
N ASN A 445 -23.22 -13.96 -13.58
CA ASN A 445 -21.84 -14.34 -13.38
C ASN A 445 -20.98 -13.16 -12.94
N TYR A 446 -21.40 -11.91 -13.18
CA TYR A 446 -20.70 -10.72 -12.71
C TYR A 446 -20.80 -10.57 -11.18
N LYS A 447 -19.92 -11.27 -10.45
CA LYS A 447 -19.86 -11.32 -8.98
C LYS A 447 -19.09 -10.12 -8.45
N SER A 448 -19.75 -8.96 -8.48
CA SER A 448 -19.15 -7.72 -8.00
C SER A 448 -20.17 -6.93 -7.19
N CYS A 449 -19.71 -6.21 -6.16
CA CYS A 449 -20.53 -5.22 -5.49
C CYS A 449 -21.01 -4.11 -6.43
N MET A 450 -20.37 -3.91 -7.59
CA MET A 450 -20.79 -2.99 -8.66
C MET A 450 -22.08 -3.43 -9.38
N ASN A 451 -22.45 -4.71 -9.27
CA ASN A 451 -23.70 -5.23 -9.80
C ASN A 451 -24.83 -5.08 -8.76
N TYR A 452 -25.93 -4.41 -9.10
CA TYR A 452 -27.06 -4.23 -8.17
C TYR A 452 -27.72 -5.52 -7.68
N ARG A 453 -27.45 -6.67 -8.32
CA ARG A 453 -27.82 -7.99 -7.80
C ARG A 453 -27.08 -8.33 -6.49
N TYR A 454 -25.85 -7.85 -6.33
CA TYR A 454 -24.91 -8.21 -5.26
C TYR A 454 -24.48 -7.04 -4.37
N ALA A 455 -24.72 -5.79 -4.78
CA ALA A 455 -24.34 -4.52 -4.11
C ALA A 455 -24.74 -4.36 -2.63
N TRP A 456 -25.48 -5.31 -2.08
CA TRP A 456 -25.98 -5.28 -0.70
C TRP A 456 -25.60 -6.52 0.11
N SER A 457 -24.70 -7.36 -0.41
CA SER A 457 -24.39 -8.67 0.16
C SER A 457 -23.01 -9.21 -0.19
N LEU A 458 -22.35 -8.71 -1.23
CA LEU A 458 -21.01 -9.13 -1.64
C LEU A 458 -20.01 -8.01 -1.34
N ILE A 459 -18.97 -8.30 -0.57
CA ILE A 459 -17.89 -7.35 -0.26
C ILE A 459 -16.69 -7.76 -1.10
N ASP A 460 -16.80 -7.51 -2.40
CA ASP A 460 -15.72 -7.76 -3.34
C ASP A 460 -16.03 -7.07 -4.67
N TYR A 461 -15.00 -6.84 -5.49
CA TYR A 461 -15.19 -6.67 -6.92
C TYR A 461 -15.02 -8.02 -7.63
N SER A 462 -15.37 -8.07 -8.92
CA SER A 462 -15.14 -9.30 -9.67
C SER A 462 -13.70 -9.39 -10.16
N ASP A 463 -13.13 -10.60 -10.10
CA ASP A 463 -11.86 -11.02 -10.68
C ASP A 463 -12.01 -11.63 -12.09
N GLY A 464 -13.23 -11.71 -12.63
CA GLY A 464 -13.54 -12.30 -13.93
C GLY A 464 -13.50 -13.84 -13.98
N SER A 465 -13.37 -14.52 -12.84
CA SER A 465 -13.21 -15.99 -12.78
C SER A 465 -14.54 -16.77 -12.91
N HIS A 466 -15.69 -16.10 -12.81
CA HIS A 466 -17.01 -16.75 -12.69
C HIS A 466 -17.68 -17.08 -14.04
N GLY A 467 -16.90 -17.11 -15.13
CA GLY A 467 -17.34 -17.57 -16.45
C GLY A 467 -17.92 -16.45 -17.34
N PRO A 468 -18.66 -16.80 -18.41
CA PRO A 468 -19.08 -15.82 -19.42
C PRO A 468 -19.90 -14.67 -18.84
N GLY A 469 -19.53 -13.44 -19.19
CA GLY A 469 -20.18 -12.21 -18.71
C GLY A 469 -19.75 -11.77 -17.31
N ASP A 470 -18.71 -12.39 -16.75
CA ASP A 470 -18.01 -11.89 -15.58
C ASP A 470 -16.89 -10.94 -15.99
N PHE A 471 -17.04 -9.66 -15.64
CA PHE A 471 -16.08 -8.61 -15.98
C PHE A 471 -15.08 -8.47 -14.83
N ASN A 472 -13.79 -8.48 -15.14
CA ASN A 472 -12.74 -8.32 -14.14
C ASN A 472 -12.57 -6.84 -13.77
N ASP A 473 -13.24 -6.44 -12.69
CA ASP A 473 -13.15 -5.10 -12.12
C ASP A 473 -11.77 -4.85 -11.52
N TRP A 474 -11.19 -5.81 -10.79
CA TRP A 474 -9.89 -5.67 -10.12
C TRP A 474 -8.76 -5.37 -11.11
N ALA A 475 -8.81 -5.94 -12.31
CA ALA A 475 -7.86 -5.63 -13.38
C ALA A 475 -8.13 -4.31 -14.11
N THR A 476 -9.22 -3.61 -13.79
CA THR A 476 -9.65 -2.37 -14.46
C THR A 476 -9.64 -1.15 -13.54
N ILE A 477 -9.56 -1.33 -12.21
CA ILE A 477 -9.52 -0.18 -11.29
C ILE A 477 -8.28 0.67 -11.54
N ASP A 478 -8.45 1.95 -11.30
CA ASP A 478 -7.47 3.01 -11.50
C ASP A 478 -7.43 3.85 -10.22
N PRO A 479 -6.51 3.58 -9.29
CA PRO A 479 -6.40 4.35 -8.05
C PRO A 479 -6.13 5.83 -8.32
N ALA A 480 -5.46 6.21 -9.42
CA ALA A 480 -5.25 7.62 -9.79
C ALA A 480 -6.52 8.32 -10.33
N PHE A 481 -7.63 7.60 -10.49
CA PHE A 481 -8.85 8.15 -11.10
C PHE A 481 -9.43 9.35 -10.34
N PHE A 482 -9.22 9.42 -9.02
CA PHE A 482 -9.72 10.51 -8.17
C PHE A 482 -9.05 11.86 -8.45
N GLU A 483 -8.01 11.92 -9.27
CA GLU A 483 -7.39 13.17 -9.73
C GLU A 483 -7.80 13.55 -11.17
N LYS A 484 -8.33 12.57 -11.91
CA LYS A 484 -8.65 12.72 -13.33
C LYS A 484 -9.94 13.53 -13.52
N LYS A 485 -9.94 14.33 -14.59
CA LYS A 485 -11.13 15.07 -15.01
C LYS A 485 -12.03 14.16 -15.83
N PHE A 486 -13.18 13.80 -15.24
CA PHE A 486 -14.11 12.81 -15.77
C PHE A 486 -14.52 13.03 -17.23
N PHE A 487 -14.71 14.29 -17.66
CA PHE A 487 -15.13 14.62 -19.03
C PHE A 487 -13.98 15.00 -19.98
N ALA A 488 -12.73 15.02 -19.49
CA ALA A 488 -11.59 15.44 -20.30
C ALA A 488 -11.03 14.31 -21.17
N GLU A 489 -11.27 13.05 -20.80
CA GLU A 489 -10.80 11.87 -21.51
C GLU A 489 -11.97 11.12 -22.17
N PRO A 490 -11.81 10.57 -23.39
CA PRO A 490 -12.83 9.73 -23.98
C PRO A 490 -13.06 8.50 -23.08
N PRO A 491 -14.32 8.11 -22.83
CA PRO A 491 -14.60 6.98 -21.95
C PRO A 491 -13.92 5.72 -22.51
N ILE A 492 -13.23 4.99 -21.64
CA ILE A 492 -12.75 3.65 -21.94
C ILE A 492 -13.98 2.76 -22.12
N ILE A 493 -14.30 2.42 -23.36
CA ILE A 493 -15.35 1.46 -23.71
C ILE A 493 -14.62 0.14 -24.02
N LEU A 494 -14.72 -0.84 -23.12
CA LEU A 494 -14.18 -2.19 -23.30
C LEU A 494 -15.27 -3.18 -23.74
#